data_AF-A0A850Z605-F1
#
_entry.id   AF-A0A850Z605-F1
#
_cell.length_a   1.000
_cell.length_b   1.000
_cell.length_c   1.000
_cell.angle_alpha   90.00
_cell.angle_beta   90.00
_cell.angle_gamma   90.00
#
_symmetry.space_group_name_H-M   'P 1'
#
loop_
_entity.id
_entity.type
_entity.pdbx_description
1 polymer ?
#
loop_
_entity_poly.entity_id
_entity_poly.type
_entity_poly.pdbx_seq_one_letter_code
_entity_poly.pdbx_strand_id
1 'polypeptide(L)'
;GKKKVSPDKMVEMQAKIEEERKALETKLDMEEEERNKARAELEKREKDLLKAQQEHQSLLEKLSALEKKVIVGGVDLLAKAEEQEKLLEESNMELEERRKRAEQLRKELEEKEQERLDIEEKYTNLQEEAQGKTKKLKKVWTMLMAAKSEVS
;
A
#
# COMPACT_ATOMS: atom_id res chain seq x y z
N GLY A 1 -1.35 29.02 30.61
CA GLY A 1 -0.90 27.62 30.67
C GLY A 1 -0.01 27.44 31.88
N LYS A 2 -0.29 26.46 32.75
CA LYS A 2 0.56 26.17 33.92
C LYS A 2 1.92 25.67 33.39
N LYS A 3 3.00 26.39 33.72
CA LYS A 3 4.37 25.98 33.38
C LYS A 3 4.65 24.64 34.08
N LYS A 4 4.87 23.58 33.32
CA LYS A 4 5.25 22.26 33.86
C LYS A 4 6.61 22.41 34.55
N VAL A 5 6.66 22.04 35.82
CA VAL A 5 7.88 22.07 36.64
C VAL A 5 8.77 20.91 36.21
N SER A 6 10.07 21.15 35.97
CA SER A 6 10.99 20.07 35.57
C SER A 6 11.23 19.11 36.74
N PRO A 7 11.63 17.85 36.48
CA PRO A 7 12.01 16.89 37.53
C PRO A 7 12.98 17.49 38.55
N ASP A 8 14.03 18.16 38.09
CA ASP A 8 15.04 18.78 38.95
C ASP A 8 14.43 19.86 39.86
N LYS A 9 13.49 20.65 39.33
CA LYS A 9 12.79 21.67 40.11
C LYS A 9 11.80 21.08 41.12
N MET A 10 11.22 19.91 40.84
CA MET A 10 10.36 19.21 41.81
C MET A 10 11.19 18.67 42.98
N VAL A 11 12.41 18.16 42.72
CA VAL A 11 13.35 17.72 43.76
C VAL A 11 13.83 18.90 44.60
N GLU A 12 14.19 20.02 43.97
CA GLU A 12 14.60 21.24 44.65
C GLU A 12 13.47 21.81 45.53
N MET A 13 12.23 21.73 45.06
CA MET A 13 11.04 22.19 45.79
C MET A 13 10.71 21.26 46.97
N GLN A 14 10.92 19.95 46.83
CA GLN A 14 10.79 18.99 47.92
C GLN A 14 11.80 19.29 49.04
N ALA A 15 13.07 19.55 48.68
CA ALA A 15 14.12 19.88 49.63
C ALA A 15 13.82 21.18 50.39
N LYS A 16 13.31 22.22 49.69
CA LYS A 16 12.91 23.49 50.33
C LYS A 16 11.74 23.32 51.29
N ILE A 17 10.73 22.53 50.94
CA ILE A 17 9.59 22.23 51.82
C ILE A 17 10.06 21.50 53.09
N GLU A 18 11.01 20.57 52.96
CA GLU A 18 11.54 19.80 54.09
C GLU A 18 12.41 20.65 55.02
N GLU A 19 13.16 21.60 54.46
CA GLU A 19 13.91 22.61 55.21
C GLU A 19 12.99 23.60 55.93
N GLU A 20 11.94 24.11 55.26
CA GLU A 20 10.91 24.97 55.85
C GLU A 20 10.17 24.24 56.98
N ARG A 21 9.86 22.94 56.82
CA ARG A 21 9.23 22.11 57.85
C ARG A 21 10.11 21.98 59.11
N LYS A 22 11.41 21.71 58.94
CA LYS A 22 12.38 21.64 60.06
C LYS A 22 12.58 22.98 60.76
N ALA A 23 12.61 24.07 59.99
CA ALA A 23 12.70 25.43 60.53
C ALA A 23 11.44 25.83 61.31
N LEU A 24 10.26 25.34 60.91
CA LEU A 24 9.01 25.58 61.62
C LEU A 24 8.91 24.78 62.93
N GLU A 25 9.56 23.62 63.00
CA GLU A 25 9.54 22.74 64.17
C GLU A 25 10.50 23.20 65.28
N THR A 26 11.58 23.90 64.90
CA THR A 26 12.58 24.43 65.84
C THR A 26 12.23 25.81 66.42
N LYS A 27 11.32 26.56 65.81
CA LYS A 27 10.83 27.86 66.32
C LYS A 27 9.76 27.68 67.40
N LEU A 28 10.17 27.74 68.68
CA LEU A 28 9.29 27.62 69.85
C LEU A 28 8.58 28.91 70.25
N ASP A 29 9.10 30.09 69.88
CA ASP A 29 8.58 31.43 70.27
C ASP A 29 7.46 31.99 69.37
N MET A 30 6.92 31.20 68.45
CA MET A 30 5.83 31.64 67.56
C MET A 30 4.46 31.49 68.20
N GLU A 31 3.60 32.51 68.03
CA GLU A 31 2.17 32.45 68.33
C GLU A 31 1.54 31.21 67.67
N GLU A 32 0.71 30.49 68.43
CA GLU A 32 0.14 29.20 68.04
C GLU A 32 -0.69 29.30 66.74
N GLU A 33 -1.33 30.45 66.52
CA GLU A 33 -2.14 30.72 65.33
C GLU A 33 -1.30 30.88 64.04
N GLU A 34 -0.13 31.53 64.12
CA GLU A 34 0.79 31.66 62.98
C GLU A 34 1.44 30.32 62.64
N ARG A 35 1.79 29.53 63.66
CA ARG A 35 2.35 28.19 63.49
C ARG A 35 1.39 27.25 62.77
N ASN A 36 0.10 27.30 63.12
CA ASN A 36 -0.93 26.49 62.48
C ASN A 36 -1.18 26.91 61.02
N LYS A 37 -1.18 28.21 60.71
CA LYS A 37 -1.29 28.72 59.33
C LYS A 37 -0.11 28.27 58.46
N ALA A 38 1.12 28.36 58.97
CA ALA A 38 2.31 27.94 58.23
C ALA A 38 2.37 26.42 58.01
N ARG A 39 1.93 25.60 58.99
CA ARG A 39 1.78 24.14 58.79
C ARG A 39 0.75 23.81 57.71
N ALA A 40 -0.39 24.48 57.71
CA ALA A 40 -1.43 24.24 56.69
C ALA A 40 -0.95 24.63 55.28
N GLU A 41 -0.15 25.69 55.15
CA GLU A 41 0.43 26.09 53.87
C GLU A 41 1.49 25.09 53.38
N LEU A 42 2.35 24.60 54.27
CA LEU A 42 3.34 23.55 53.97
C LEU A 42 2.66 22.25 53.51
N GLU A 43 1.64 21.80 54.23
CA GLU A 43 0.88 20.58 53.87
C GLU A 43 0.20 20.72 52.50
N LYS A 44 -0.30 21.92 52.19
CA LYS A 44 -0.89 22.22 50.89
C LYS A 44 0.17 22.15 49.77
N ARG A 45 1.36 22.74 49.98
CA ARG A 45 2.48 22.69 49.03
C ARG A 45 2.97 21.26 48.81
N GLU A 46 3.06 20.44 49.86
CA GLU A 46 3.40 19.00 49.73
C GLU A 46 2.38 18.24 48.88
N LYS A 47 1.07 18.44 49.15
CA LYS A 47 0.00 17.80 48.36
C LYS A 47 0.02 18.21 46.90
N ASP A 48 0.27 19.48 46.61
CA ASP A 48 0.33 19.98 45.24
C ASP A 48 1.58 19.45 44.50
N LEU A 49 2.72 19.33 45.19
CA LEU A 49 3.94 18.74 44.64
C LEU A 49 3.77 17.24 44.35
N LEU A 50 3.13 16.49 45.24
CA LEU A 50 2.84 15.07 45.05
C LEU A 50 1.94 14.84 43.83
N LYS A 51 0.90 15.68 43.65
CA LYS A 51 0.03 15.62 42.46
C LYS A 51 0.82 15.91 41.18
N ALA A 52 1.70 16.92 41.21
CA ALA A 52 2.55 17.25 40.06
C ALA A 52 3.49 16.09 39.68
N GLN A 53 4.09 15.41 40.67
CA GLN A 53 4.92 14.22 40.44
C GLN A 53 4.11 13.06 39.85
N GLN A 54 2.91 12.78 40.36
CA GLN A 54 2.02 11.75 39.84
C GLN A 54 1.58 12.04 38.39
N GLU A 55 1.20 13.29 38.10
CA GLU A 55 0.87 13.73 36.75
C GLU A 55 2.06 13.58 35.80
N HIS A 56 3.27 13.94 36.24
CA HIS A 56 4.49 13.76 35.47
C HIS A 56 4.74 12.28 35.16
N GLN A 57 4.61 11.40 36.16
CA GLN A 57 4.83 9.97 35.98
C GLN A 57 3.81 9.38 35.00
N SER A 58 2.54 9.74 35.12
CA SER A 58 1.49 9.32 34.18
C SER A 58 1.77 9.79 32.74
N LEU A 59 2.31 11.00 32.57
CA LEU A 59 2.69 11.51 31.26
C LEU A 59 3.87 10.76 30.64
N LEU A 60 4.87 10.37 31.44
CA LEU A 60 6.00 9.55 30.97
C LEU A 60 5.53 8.16 30.52
N GLU A 61 4.63 7.54 31.27
CA GLU A 61 4.06 6.24 30.90
C GLU A 61 3.29 6.32 29.57
N LYS A 62 2.49 7.38 29.40
CA LYS A 62 1.79 7.63 28.12
C LYS A 62 2.76 7.88 26.97
N LEU A 63 3.84 8.62 27.20
CA LEU A 63 4.88 8.87 26.20
C LEU A 63 5.54 7.56 25.76
N SER A 64 5.98 6.73 26.73
CA SER A 64 6.59 5.43 26.45
C SER A 64 5.64 4.47 25.72
N ALA A 65 4.35 4.47 26.08
CA ALA A 65 3.34 3.67 25.39
C ALA A 65 3.13 4.12 23.94
N LEU A 66 3.16 5.42 23.68
CA LEU A 66 3.08 5.97 22.32
C LEU A 66 4.33 5.64 21.50
N GLU A 67 5.53 5.82 22.05
CA GLU A 67 6.79 5.46 21.39
C GLU A 67 6.82 4.00 20.96
N LYS A 68 6.44 3.07 21.87
CA LYS A 68 6.37 1.64 21.54
C LYS A 68 5.38 1.36 20.41
N LYS A 69 4.20 1.98 20.42
CA LYS A 69 3.19 1.80 19.36
C LYS A 69 3.67 2.35 18.02
N VAL A 70 4.34 3.50 18.00
CA VAL A 70 4.86 4.12 16.78
C VAL A 70 6.02 3.30 16.22
N ILE A 71 6.93 2.82 17.06
CA ILE A 71 8.08 2.00 16.61
C ILE A 71 7.60 0.65 16.06
N VAL A 72 6.74 -0.06 16.80
CA VAL A 72 6.23 -1.36 16.36
C VAL A 72 5.34 -1.21 15.12
N GLY A 73 4.49 -0.17 15.09
CA GLY A 73 3.68 0.14 13.91
C GLY A 73 4.51 0.57 12.70
N GLY A 74 5.55 1.37 12.89
CA GLY A 74 6.41 1.85 11.82
C GLY A 74 7.23 0.75 11.17
N VAL A 75 7.80 -0.17 11.98
CA VAL A 75 8.57 -1.31 11.47
C VAL A 75 7.67 -2.31 10.74
N ASP A 76 6.48 -2.61 11.28
CA ASP A 76 5.50 -3.49 10.63
C ASP A 76 4.96 -2.89 9.31
N LEU A 77 4.75 -1.58 9.26
CA LEU A 77 4.30 -0.89 8.04
C LEU A 77 5.38 -0.87 6.95
N LEU A 78 6.65 -0.67 7.31
CA LEU A 78 7.74 -0.64 6.34
C LEU A 78 7.94 -2.03 5.71
N ALA A 79 7.96 -3.08 6.54
CA ALA A 79 8.09 -4.45 6.06
C ALA A 79 6.91 -4.86 5.14
N LYS A 80 5.68 -4.47 5.49
CA LYS A 80 4.50 -4.69 4.63
C LYS A 80 4.57 -3.95 3.32
N ALA A 81 5.09 -2.72 3.31
CA ALA A 81 5.26 -1.95 2.09
C ALA A 81 6.30 -2.60 1.15
N GLU A 82 7.43 -3.05 1.68
CA GLU A 82 8.45 -3.78 0.91
C GLU A 82 7.91 -5.09 0.33
N GLU A 83 7.12 -5.85 1.10
CA GLU A 83 6.48 -7.08 0.61
C GLU A 83 5.47 -6.79 -0.49
N GLN A 84 4.65 -5.74 -0.34
CA GLN A 84 3.71 -5.31 -1.37
C GLN A 84 4.42 -4.84 -2.64
N GLU A 85 5.54 -4.12 -2.51
CA GLU A 85 6.34 -3.66 -3.66
C GLU A 85 6.90 -4.85 -4.44
N LYS A 86 7.44 -5.87 -3.76
CA LYS A 86 7.90 -7.12 -4.41
C LYS A 86 6.78 -7.85 -5.14
N LEU A 87 5.62 -8.00 -4.51
CA LEU A 87 4.46 -8.64 -5.14
C LEU A 87 3.98 -7.87 -6.38
N LEU A 88 4.02 -6.54 -6.35
CA LEU A 88 3.69 -5.70 -7.50
C LEU A 88 4.71 -5.84 -8.62
N GLU A 89 6.00 -5.92 -8.29
CA GLU A 89 7.07 -6.11 -9.26
C GLU A 89 6.95 -7.47 -9.97
N GLU A 90 6.75 -8.55 -9.20
CA GLU A 90 6.52 -9.90 -9.73
C GLU A 90 5.27 -9.93 -10.62
N SER A 91 4.16 -9.33 -10.16
CA SER A 91 2.93 -9.25 -10.94
C SER A 91 3.10 -8.44 -12.24
N ASN A 92 3.88 -7.37 -12.22
CA ASN A 92 4.16 -6.57 -13.40
C ASN A 92 5.02 -7.33 -14.41
N MET A 93 6.02 -8.07 -13.95
CA MET A 93 6.81 -8.95 -14.81
C MET A 93 5.94 -10.01 -15.49
N GLU A 94 5.06 -10.69 -14.74
CA GLU A 94 4.17 -11.70 -15.30
C GLU A 94 3.19 -11.09 -16.32
N LEU A 95 2.62 -9.92 -16.03
CA LEU A 95 1.75 -9.20 -16.96
C LEU A 95 2.47 -8.85 -18.27
N GLU A 96 3.71 -8.42 -18.19
CA GLU A 96 4.51 -8.06 -19.36
C GLU A 96 4.83 -9.28 -20.23
N GLU A 97 5.15 -10.42 -19.61
CA GLU A 97 5.32 -11.69 -20.34
C GLU A 97 4.04 -12.17 -21.01
N ARG A 98 2.90 -12.04 -20.31
CA ARG A 98 1.58 -12.39 -20.88
C ARG A 98 1.24 -11.49 -22.05
N ARG A 99 1.54 -10.18 -21.98
CA ARG A 99 1.36 -9.23 -23.09
C ARG A 99 2.20 -9.61 -24.30
N LYS A 100 3.49 -9.91 -24.10
CA LYS A 100 4.39 -10.34 -25.20
C LYS A 100 3.89 -11.62 -25.87
N ARG A 101 3.46 -12.61 -25.08
CA ARG A 101 2.87 -13.85 -25.60
C ARG A 101 1.58 -13.59 -26.38
N ALA A 102 0.70 -12.73 -25.87
CA ALA A 102 -0.54 -12.38 -26.55
C ALA A 102 -0.27 -11.66 -27.88
N GLU A 103 0.72 -10.78 -27.93
CA GLU A 103 1.12 -10.09 -29.16
C GLU A 103 1.71 -11.06 -30.19
N GLN A 104 2.55 -12.00 -29.76
CA GLN A 104 3.09 -13.06 -30.63
C GLN A 104 1.97 -13.91 -31.24
N LEU A 105 1.05 -14.42 -30.41
CA LEU A 105 -0.10 -15.20 -30.88
C LEU A 105 -0.99 -14.41 -31.84
N ARG A 106 -1.16 -13.11 -31.61
CA ARG A 106 -1.92 -12.25 -32.51
C ARG A 106 -1.26 -12.13 -33.88
N LYS A 107 0.07 -11.95 -33.93
CA LYS A 107 0.83 -11.91 -35.20
C LYS A 107 0.74 -13.25 -35.94
N GLU A 108 0.93 -14.37 -35.24
CA GLU A 108 0.80 -15.71 -35.84
C GLU A 108 -0.62 -15.96 -36.39
N LEU A 109 -1.65 -15.45 -35.71
CA LEU A 109 -3.02 -15.56 -36.19
C LEU A 109 -3.24 -14.74 -37.46
N GLU A 110 -2.74 -13.50 -37.50
CA GLU A 110 -2.83 -12.61 -38.66
C GLU A 110 -2.11 -13.19 -39.88
N GLU A 111 -0.92 -13.77 -39.69
CA GLU A 111 -0.18 -14.47 -40.75
C GLU A 111 -0.98 -15.66 -41.31
N LYS A 112 -1.55 -16.49 -40.43
CA LYS A 112 -2.40 -17.63 -40.85
C LYS A 112 -3.67 -17.19 -41.56
N GLU A 113 -4.28 -16.09 -41.13
CA GLU A 113 -5.46 -15.53 -41.81
C GLU A 113 -5.11 -15.05 -43.21
N GLN A 114 -3.96 -14.39 -43.38
CA GLN A 114 -3.48 -13.97 -44.70
C GLN A 114 -3.19 -15.18 -45.61
N GLU A 115 -2.49 -16.19 -45.10
CA GLU A 115 -2.23 -17.43 -45.84
C GLU A 115 -3.54 -18.12 -46.27
N ARG A 116 -4.56 -18.12 -45.40
CA ARG A 116 -5.88 -18.68 -45.71
C ARG A 116 -6.54 -17.92 -46.86
N LEU A 117 -6.52 -16.58 -46.83
CA LEU A 117 -7.07 -15.74 -47.90
C LEU A 117 -6.36 -15.99 -49.23
N ASP A 118 -5.03 -16.07 -49.22
CA ASP A 118 -4.25 -16.37 -50.42
C ASP A 118 -4.60 -17.73 -51.02
N ILE A 119 -4.85 -18.74 -50.17
CA ILE A 119 -5.29 -20.07 -50.60
C ILE A 119 -6.71 -20.01 -51.17
N GLU A 120 -7.63 -19.31 -50.52
CA GLU A 120 -9.01 -19.13 -50.99
C GLU A 120 -9.04 -18.44 -52.37
N GLU A 121 -8.20 -17.42 -52.59
CA GLU A 121 -8.08 -16.75 -53.88
C GLU A 121 -7.53 -17.70 -54.96
N LYS A 122 -6.45 -18.43 -54.66
CA LYS A 122 -5.88 -19.43 -55.58
C LYS A 122 -6.90 -20.52 -55.94
N TYR A 123 -7.65 -20.99 -54.95
CA TYR A 123 -8.69 -21.99 -55.17
C TYR A 123 -9.80 -21.46 -56.09
N THR A 124 -10.26 -20.23 -55.85
CA THR A 124 -11.27 -19.57 -56.69
C THR A 124 -10.79 -19.45 -58.13
N ASN A 125 -9.55 -18.99 -58.34
CA ASN A 125 -8.95 -18.88 -59.66
C ASN A 125 -8.87 -20.23 -60.39
N LEU A 126 -8.43 -21.29 -59.70
CA LEU A 126 -8.39 -22.65 -60.26
C LEU A 126 -9.79 -23.17 -60.60
N GLN A 127 -10.78 -22.89 -59.75
CA GLN A 127 -12.16 -23.28 -59.99
C GLN A 127 -12.73 -22.58 -61.23
N GLU A 128 -12.50 -21.28 -61.39
CA GLU A 128 -12.89 -20.53 -62.59
C GLU A 128 -12.23 -21.08 -63.85
N GLU A 129 -10.94 -21.39 -63.80
CA GLU A 129 -10.22 -21.99 -64.93
C GLU A 129 -10.79 -23.36 -65.29
N ALA A 130 -11.04 -24.22 -64.30
CA ALA A 130 -11.63 -25.55 -64.50
C ALA A 130 -13.03 -25.46 -65.12
N GLN A 131 -13.86 -24.53 -64.64
CA GLN A 131 -15.17 -24.26 -65.23
C GLN A 131 -15.06 -23.75 -66.67
N GLY A 132 -14.12 -22.83 -66.94
CA GLY A 132 -13.83 -22.32 -68.28
C GLY A 132 -13.42 -23.43 -69.25
N LYS A 133 -12.50 -24.31 -68.84
CA LYS A 133 -12.09 -25.50 -69.60
C LYS A 133 -13.26 -26.46 -69.83
N THR A 134 -14.08 -26.70 -68.80
CA THR A 134 -15.28 -27.56 -68.89
C THR A 134 -16.28 -27.03 -69.91
N LYS A 135 -16.55 -25.71 -69.93
CA LYS A 135 -17.43 -25.07 -70.91
C LYS A 135 -16.88 -25.23 -72.34
N LYS A 136 -15.58 -25.03 -72.56
CA LYS A 136 -14.93 -25.22 -73.86
C LYS A 136 -15.05 -26.68 -74.33
N LEU A 137 -14.78 -27.64 -73.43
CA LEU A 137 -14.88 -29.07 -73.74
C LEU A 137 -16.31 -29.46 -74.16
N LYS A 138 -17.33 -29.01 -73.41
CA LYS A 138 -18.75 -29.22 -73.78
C LYS A 138 -19.08 -28.68 -75.17
N LYS A 139 -18.58 -27.49 -75.52
CA LYS A 139 -18.78 -26.89 -76.84
C LYS A 139 -18.16 -27.73 -77.95
N VAL A 140 -16.89 -28.10 -77.81
CA VAL A 140 -16.18 -28.93 -78.81
C VAL A 140 -16.83 -30.31 -78.95
N TRP A 141 -17.23 -30.92 -77.84
CA TRP A 141 -17.93 -32.21 -77.86
C TRP A 141 -19.26 -32.11 -78.62
N THR A 142 -20.03 -31.05 -78.39
CA THR A 142 -21.29 -30.81 -79.12
C THR A 142 -21.05 -30.66 -80.63
N MET A 143 -20.01 -29.90 -81.02
CA MET A 143 -19.62 -29.74 -82.44
C MET A 143 -19.21 -31.07 -83.07
N LEU A 144 -18.45 -31.89 -82.35
CA LEU A 144 -18.03 -33.22 -82.82
C LEU A 144 -19.21 -34.16 -83.02
N MET A 145 -20.18 -34.16 -82.09
CA MET A 145 -21.38 -34.98 -82.20
C MET A 145 -22.27 -34.54 -83.38
N ALA A 146 -22.40 -33.24 -83.61
CA ALA A 146 -23.11 -32.70 -84.77
C ALA A 146 -22.45 -33.14 -86.09
N ALA A 147 -21.14 -32.93 -86.24
CA ALA A 147 -20.40 -33.37 -87.43
C ALA A 147 -20.48 -34.89 -87.65
N LYS A 148 -20.44 -35.69 -86.57
CA LYS A 148 -20.61 -37.15 -86.66
C LYS A 148 -22.00 -37.53 -87.20
N SER A 149 -23.05 -36.82 -86.78
CA SER A 149 -24.41 -37.06 -87.27
C SER A 149 -24.63 -36.66 -88.72
N GLU A 150 -23.85 -35.72 -89.26
CA GLU A 150 -23.93 -35.30 -90.66
C GLU A 150 -23.26 -36.29 -91.64
N VAL A 151 -22.29 -37.07 -91.15
CA VAL A 151 -21.51 -38.04 -91.95
C VAL A 151 -22.06 -39.48 -91.82
N SER A 152 -23.00 -39.70 -90.90
CA SER A 152 -23.71 -40.97 -90.73
C SER A 152 -25.01 -40.98 -91.53
#